data_AF-A0A2A2LD78-F1
#
_entry.id   AF-A0A2A2LD78-F1
#
_cell.length_a   1.000
_cell.length_b   1.000
_cell.length_c   1.000
_cell.angle_alpha   90.00
_cell.angle_beta   90.00
_cell.angle_gamma   90.00
#
_symmetry.space_group_name_H-M   'P 1'
#
loop_
_entity.id
_entity.type
_entity.pdbx_description
1 polymer ?
#
loop_
_entity_poly.entity_id
_entity_poly.type
_entity_poly.pdbx_seq_one_letter_code
_entity_poly.pdbx_strand_id
1 'polypeptide(L)'
;MVSYKLYYFPIRGPAEVARQLFALSKTPYEDIRITMEEWPKHKADMPFEKMPVLAIDGYMLPESFAINRYLARKFGYAGKTSLEEATVDALADQMKDYNTEARPYFTALYLKKPEEEIEKIKTETYMPAANKMFGFLEKYLKKSKSGRIFLLKKKKFQISRIFRRFWIDLDRSVCG
;
A
#
# COMPACT_ATOMS: atom_id res chain seq x y z
N MET A 1 -12.27 -24.05 5.17
CA MET A 1 -11.11 -23.20 4.82
C MET A 1 -11.59 -21.77 4.89
N VAL A 2 -10.83 -20.84 5.47
CA VAL A 2 -11.25 -19.43 5.56
C VAL A 2 -11.41 -18.87 4.15
N SER A 3 -12.55 -18.26 3.87
CA SER A 3 -12.85 -17.60 2.60
C SER A 3 -12.49 -16.12 2.67
N TYR A 4 -11.62 -15.69 1.77
CA TYR A 4 -11.19 -14.29 1.64
C TYR A 4 -11.73 -13.69 0.34
N LYS A 5 -12.36 -12.51 0.43
CA LYS A 5 -12.72 -11.69 -0.74
C LYS A 5 -12.24 -10.26 -0.54
N LEU A 6 -11.46 -9.74 -1.48
CA LEU A 6 -10.93 -8.38 -1.43
C LEU A 6 -11.69 -7.51 -2.44
N TYR A 7 -12.41 -6.51 -1.94
CA TYR A 7 -13.16 -5.55 -2.75
C TYR A 7 -12.33 -4.30 -2.97
N TYR A 8 -12.05 -3.96 -4.23
CA TYR A 8 -11.39 -2.71 -4.59
C TYR A 8 -11.66 -2.29 -6.04
N PHE A 9 -11.18 -1.11 -6.43
CA PHE A 9 -11.20 -0.64 -7.81
C PHE A 9 -10.25 -1.46 -8.71
N PRO A 10 -10.44 -1.46 -10.06
CA PRO A 10 -9.56 -2.11 -11.03
C PRO A 10 -8.21 -1.40 -11.22
N ILE A 11 -7.63 -0.92 -10.13
CA ILE A 11 -6.31 -0.30 -10.04
C ILE A 11 -5.53 -0.95 -8.89
N ARG A 12 -4.23 -0.68 -8.80
CA ARG A 12 -3.39 -1.16 -7.68
C ARG A 12 -3.82 -0.49 -6.36
N GLY A 13 -3.48 0.79 -6.22
CA GLY A 13 -3.87 1.63 -5.09
C GLY A 13 -3.61 1.02 -3.69
N PRO A 14 -4.35 1.48 -2.67
CA PRO A 14 -4.32 0.95 -1.31
C PRO A 14 -4.51 -0.56 -1.13
N ALA A 15 -5.16 -1.27 -2.06
CA ALA A 15 -5.39 -2.71 -1.95
C ALA A 15 -4.19 -3.57 -2.35
N GLU A 16 -3.22 -2.98 -3.06
CA GLU A 16 -2.13 -3.74 -3.67
C GLU A 16 -1.25 -4.47 -2.65
N VAL A 17 -1.04 -3.89 -1.47
CA VAL A 17 -0.28 -4.54 -0.39
C VAL A 17 -0.98 -5.83 0.08
N ALA A 18 -2.31 -5.81 0.20
CA ALA A 18 -3.08 -7.00 0.55
C ALA A 18 -2.96 -8.08 -0.53
N ARG A 19 -3.05 -7.72 -1.81
CA ARG A 19 -2.83 -8.65 -2.95
C ARG A 19 -1.45 -9.29 -2.90
N GLN A 20 -0.41 -8.51 -2.58
CA GLN A 20 0.95 -9.02 -2.42
C GLN A 20 1.08 -9.97 -1.23
N LEU A 21 0.43 -9.68 -0.10
CA LEU A 21 0.43 -10.57 1.07
C LEU A 21 -0.26 -11.92 0.77
N PHE A 22 -1.36 -11.92 0.01
CA PHE A 22 -1.97 -13.15 -0.49
C PHE A 22 -1.02 -13.92 -1.44
N ALA A 23 -0.38 -13.23 -2.38
CA ALA A 23 0.57 -13.85 -3.30
C ALA A 23 1.78 -14.46 -2.59
N LEU A 24 2.35 -13.76 -1.60
CA LEU A 24 3.51 -14.22 -0.81
C LEU A 24 3.17 -15.43 0.06
N SER A 25 1.98 -15.43 0.68
CA SER A 25 1.50 -16.55 1.49
C SER A 25 0.98 -17.72 0.67
N LYS A 26 0.75 -17.52 -0.64
CA LYS A 26 0.04 -18.45 -1.54
C LYS A 26 -1.36 -18.81 -1.04
N THR A 27 -1.98 -17.92 -0.27
CA THR A 27 -3.34 -18.10 0.21
C THR A 27 -4.30 -17.67 -0.90
N PRO A 28 -5.23 -18.54 -1.35
CA PRO A 28 -6.22 -18.16 -2.34
C PRO A 28 -7.19 -17.12 -1.76
N TYR A 29 -7.62 -16.20 -2.60
CA TYR A 29 -8.64 -15.20 -2.30
C TYR A 29 -9.34 -14.79 -3.59
N GLU A 30 -10.54 -14.23 -3.48
CA GLU A 30 -11.27 -13.62 -4.59
C GLU A 30 -10.91 -12.13 -4.69
N ASP A 31 -10.35 -11.69 -5.83
CA ASP A 31 -10.04 -10.27 -6.11
C ASP A 31 -11.23 -9.64 -6.84
N ILE A 32 -12.16 -9.07 -6.07
CA ILE A 32 -13.38 -8.44 -6.60
C ILE A 32 -13.06 -7.01 -6.99
N ARG A 33 -13.07 -6.75 -8.31
CA ARG A 33 -12.77 -5.45 -8.89
C ARG A 33 -14.05 -4.75 -9.31
N ILE A 34 -14.43 -3.71 -8.58
CA ILE A 34 -15.63 -2.90 -8.82
C ILE A 34 -15.23 -1.65 -9.59
N THR A 35 -15.86 -1.42 -10.74
CA THR A 35 -15.60 -0.22 -11.56
C THR A 35 -16.15 1.05 -10.89
N MET A 36 -15.73 2.23 -11.35
CA MET A 36 -16.24 3.49 -10.80
C MET A 36 -17.74 3.68 -11.10
N GLU A 37 -18.21 3.10 -12.20
CA GLU A 37 -19.59 3.10 -12.66
C GLU A 37 -20.49 2.20 -11.80
N GLU A 38 -19.94 1.07 -11.32
CA GLU A 38 -20.65 0.13 -10.44
C GLU A 38 -20.60 0.54 -8.97
N TRP A 39 -19.57 1.29 -8.57
CA TRP A 39 -19.33 1.67 -7.18
C TRP A 39 -20.55 2.25 -6.45
N PRO A 40 -21.36 3.17 -7.04
CA PRO A 40 -22.56 3.68 -6.37
C PRO A 40 -23.53 2.60 -5.89
N LYS A 41 -23.61 1.45 -6.57
CA LYS A 41 -24.48 0.33 -6.20
C LYS A 41 -23.98 -0.45 -4.98
N HIS A 42 -22.68 -0.45 -4.74
CA HIS A 42 -22.03 -1.19 -3.65
C HIS A 42 -21.67 -0.31 -2.45
N LYS A 43 -21.76 1.02 -2.59
CA LYS A 43 -21.27 1.97 -1.59
C LYS A 43 -21.90 1.77 -0.22
N ALA A 44 -23.22 1.60 -0.16
CA ALA A 44 -23.96 1.39 1.08
C ALA A 44 -23.67 0.04 1.75
N ASP A 45 -23.16 -0.95 0.99
CA ASP A 45 -22.82 -2.27 1.51
C ASP A 45 -21.46 -2.29 2.23
N MET A 46 -20.63 -1.24 2.04
CA MET A 46 -19.30 -1.16 2.64
C MET A 46 -19.35 -0.48 4.01
N PRO A 47 -18.66 -1.00 5.05
CA PRO A 47 -18.81 -0.52 6.43
C PRO A 47 -18.62 0.99 6.64
N PHE A 48 -17.69 1.59 5.90
CA PHE A 48 -17.41 3.04 5.94
C PHE A 48 -17.68 3.72 4.60
N GLU A 49 -18.52 3.11 3.76
CA GLU A 49 -18.83 3.59 2.41
C GLU A 49 -17.57 3.89 1.58
N LYS A 50 -16.52 3.09 1.78
CA LYS A 50 -15.20 3.23 1.18
C LYS A 50 -14.60 1.86 0.90
N MET A 51 -13.70 1.82 -0.08
CA MET A 51 -12.87 0.67 -0.40
C MET A 51 -11.38 1.04 -0.24
N PRO A 52 -10.49 0.07 0.08
CA PRO A 52 -10.73 -1.38 0.07
C PRO A 52 -11.44 -1.92 1.31
N VAL A 53 -12.08 -3.09 1.13
CA VAL A 53 -12.66 -3.92 2.20
C VAL A 53 -12.27 -5.37 1.98
N LEU A 54 -11.89 -6.07 3.04
CA LEU A 54 -11.63 -7.51 3.02
C LEU A 54 -12.77 -8.24 3.74
N ALA A 55 -13.49 -9.11 3.03
CA ALA A 55 -14.40 -10.06 3.65
C ALA A 55 -13.64 -11.31 4.11
N ILE A 56 -13.87 -11.72 5.36
CA ILE A 56 -13.28 -12.89 6.01
C ILE A 56 -14.42 -13.74 6.55
N ASP A 57 -14.78 -14.82 5.86
CA ASP A 57 -15.95 -15.65 6.22
C ASP A 57 -17.23 -14.80 6.45
N GLY A 58 -17.42 -13.76 5.63
CA GLY A 58 -18.55 -12.83 5.72
C GLY A 58 -18.32 -11.61 6.62
N TYR A 59 -17.30 -11.60 7.49
CA TYR A 59 -16.93 -10.42 8.27
C TYR A 59 -16.23 -9.38 7.38
N MET A 60 -16.77 -8.15 7.33
CA MET A 60 -16.24 -7.07 6.50
C MET A 60 -15.24 -6.21 7.29
N LEU A 61 -13.94 -6.36 6.97
CA LEU A 61 -12.86 -5.55 7.54
C LEU A 61 -12.55 -4.35 6.63
N PRO A 62 -12.90 -3.10 7.02
CA PRO A 62 -12.55 -1.91 6.26
C PRO A 62 -11.11 -1.45 6.53
N GLU A 63 -10.68 -0.39 5.81
CA GLU A 63 -9.40 0.30 5.93
C GLU A 63 -8.17 -0.52 5.48
N SER A 64 -7.49 -0.04 4.44
CA SER A 64 -6.34 -0.73 3.81
C SER A 64 -5.23 -1.10 4.80
N PHE A 65 -4.85 -0.19 5.71
CA PHE A 65 -3.80 -0.46 6.70
C PHE A 65 -4.23 -1.47 7.76
N ALA A 66 -5.52 -1.51 8.14
CA ALA A 66 -6.03 -2.51 9.06
C ALA A 66 -6.05 -3.90 8.40
N ILE A 67 -6.50 -3.98 7.14
CA ILE A 67 -6.44 -5.18 6.31
C ILE A 67 -4.99 -5.69 6.20
N ASN A 68 -4.05 -4.82 5.85
CA ASN A 68 -2.64 -5.18 5.70
C ASN A 68 -2.04 -5.72 7.01
N ARG A 69 -2.32 -5.08 8.15
CA ARG A 69 -1.84 -5.55 9.47
C ARG A 69 -2.44 -6.90 9.84
N TYR A 70 -3.74 -7.08 9.63
CA TYR A 70 -4.40 -8.36 9.87
C TYR A 70 -3.78 -9.49 9.03
N LEU A 71 -3.64 -9.29 7.72
CA LEU A 71 -3.05 -10.28 6.81
C LEU A 71 -1.57 -10.54 7.11
N ALA A 72 -0.80 -9.48 7.41
CA ALA A 72 0.60 -9.61 7.78
C ALA A 72 0.77 -10.45 9.05
N ARG A 73 -0.06 -10.24 10.08
CA ARG A 73 -0.05 -11.09 11.29
C ARG A 73 -0.46 -12.52 10.96
N LYS A 74 -1.55 -12.69 10.22
CA LYS A 74 -2.09 -14.00 9.83
C LYS A 74 -1.09 -14.86 9.05
N PHE A 75 -0.29 -14.23 8.18
CA PHE A 75 0.67 -14.92 7.32
C PHE A 75 2.13 -14.88 7.82
N GLY A 76 2.38 -14.26 8.99
CA GLY A 76 3.70 -14.22 9.62
C GLY A 76 4.69 -13.20 9.02
N TYR A 77 4.17 -12.09 8.51
CA TYR A 77 4.93 -10.95 7.95
C TYR A 77 4.88 -9.67 8.80
N ALA A 78 4.21 -9.68 9.96
CA ALA A 78 4.08 -8.49 10.82
C ALA A 78 5.32 -8.21 11.69
N GLY A 79 6.13 -9.23 11.96
CA GLY A 79 7.19 -9.19 12.98
C GLY A 79 7.21 -10.49 13.76
N LYS A 80 8.22 -10.70 14.61
CA LYS A 80 8.32 -11.88 15.48
C LYS A 80 8.01 -11.57 16.95
N THR A 81 8.09 -10.31 17.33
CA THR A 81 7.82 -9.83 18.68
C THR A 81 6.84 -8.67 18.62
N SER A 82 6.14 -8.42 19.74
CA SER A 82 5.22 -7.28 19.85
C SER A 82 5.88 -5.94 19.53
N LEU A 83 7.15 -5.76 19.92
CA LEU A 83 7.91 -4.56 19.62
C LEU A 83 8.27 -4.45 18.13
N GLU A 84 8.61 -5.56 17.49
CA GLU A 84 8.86 -5.59 16.03
C GLU A 84 7.58 -5.26 15.25
N GLU A 85 6.44 -5.84 15.65
CA GLU A 85 5.13 -5.52 15.05
C GLU A 85 4.79 -4.03 15.21
N ALA A 86 4.91 -3.49 16.42
CA ALA A 86 4.67 -2.08 16.69
C ALA A 86 5.60 -1.17 15.87
N THR A 87 6.85 -1.60 15.63
CA THR A 87 7.79 -0.85 14.79
C THR A 87 7.37 -0.87 13.32
N VAL A 88 6.87 -2.01 12.82
CA VAL A 88 6.32 -2.10 11.46
C VAL A 88 5.08 -1.23 11.32
N ASP A 89 4.19 -1.25 12.31
CA ASP A 89 2.98 -0.40 12.35
C ASP A 89 3.37 1.08 12.31
N ALA A 90 4.35 1.52 13.11
CA ALA A 90 4.82 2.91 13.11
C ALA A 90 5.41 3.34 11.75
N LEU A 91 6.14 2.46 11.06
CA LEU A 91 6.64 2.74 9.71
C LEU A 91 5.53 2.80 8.68
N ALA A 92 4.49 1.98 8.83
CA ALA A 92 3.32 1.98 7.97
C ALA A 92 2.51 3.28 8.16
N ASP A 93 2.32 3.73 9.39
CA ASP A 93 1.64 5.00 9.69
C ASP A 93 2.45 6.20 9.14
N GLN A 94 3.77 6.18 9.29
CA GLN A 94 4.63 7.21 8.67
C GLN A 94 4.52 7.22 7.13
N MET A 95 4.32 6.05 6.51
CA MET A 95 4.06 5.94 5.07
C MET A 95 2.67 6.50 4.70
N LYS A 96 1.67 6.35 5.57
CA LYS A 96 0.34 6.95 5.39
C LYS A 96 0.41 8.48 5.41
N ASP A 97 1.20 9.05 6.32
CA ASP A 97 1.45 10.49 6.37
C ASP A 97 2.14 10.98 5.09
N TYR A 98 3.20 10.28 4.67
CA TYR A 98 3.87 10.57 3.40
C TYR A 98 2.91 10.50 2.20
N ASN A 99 2.06 9.46 2.11
CA ASN A 99 1.07 9.34 1.03
C ASN A 99 0.09 10.52 1.03
N THR A 100 -0.23 11.06 2.21
CA THR A 100 -1.10 12.25 2.35
C THR A 100 -0.39 13.51 1.85
N GLU A 101 0.88 13.70 2.23
CA GLU A 101 1.74 14.79 1.75
C GLU A 101 1.96 14.72 0.23
N ALA A 102 2.17 13.52 -0.33
CA ALA A 102 2.42 13.30 -1.76
C ALA A 102 1.15 13.28 -2.63
N ARG A 103 -0.05 13.22 -2.02
CA ARG A 103 -1.32 13.10 -2.73
C ARG A 103 -1.57 14.18 -3.79
N PRO A 104 -1.26 15.48 -3.56
CA PRO A 104 -1.47 16.52 -4.56
C PRO A 104 -0.71 16.25 -5.86
N TYR A 105 0.54 15.77 -5.77
CA TYR A 105 1.37 15.44 -6.93
C TYR A 105 0.76 14.31 -7.77
N PHE A 106 0.39 13.20 -7.14
CA PHE A 106 -0.22 12.08 -7.87
C PHE A 106 -1.60 12.42 -8.43
N THR A 107 -2.35 13.27 -7.74
CA THR A 107 -3.62 13.79 -8.26
C THR A 107 -3.41 14.65 -9.50
N ALA A 108 -2.37 15.51 -9.50
CA ALA A 108 -2.05 16.35 -10.65
C ALA A 108 -1.61 15.55 -11.87
N LEU A 109 -0.80 14.49 -11.67
CA LEU A 109 -0.46 13.55 -12.72
C LEU A 109 -1.69 12.83 -13.28
N TYR A 110 -2.56 12.34 -12.40
CA TYR A 110 -3.78 11.62 -12.81
C TYR A 110 -4.74 12.51 -13.62
N LEU A 111 -4.91 13.77 -13.19
CA LEU A 111 -5.76 14.76 -13.87
C LEU A 111 -5.10 15.39 -15.10
N LYS A 112 -3.84 15.02 -15.44
CA LYS A 112 -3.08 15.60 -16.55
C LYS A 112 -3.04 17.12 -16.50
N LYS A 113 -2.77 17.68 -15.32
CA LYS A 113 -2.59 19.13 -15.12
C LYS A 113 -1.42 19.66 -15.97
N PRO A 114 -1.34 20.98 -16.21
CA PRO A 114 -0.21 21.58 -16.92
C PRO A 114 1.14 21.20 -16.30
N GLU A 115 2.14 20.96 -17.13
CA GLU A 115 3.48 20.51 -16.69
C GLU A 115 4.12 21.46 -15.68
N GLU A 116 3.95 22.77 -15.86
CA GLU A 116 4.45 23.79 -14.94
C GLU A 116 3.84 23.63 -13.53
N GLU A 117 2.54 23.33 -13.45
CA GLU A 117 1.85 23.09 -12.17
C GLU A 117 2.34 21.80 -11.52
N ILE A 118 2.54 20.74 -12.32
CA ILE A 118 3.08 19.46 -11.85
C ILE A 118 4.49 19.64 -11.30
N GLU A 119 5.37 20.36 -12.01
CA GLU A 119 6.76 20.57 -11.58
C GLU A 119 6.82 21.45 -10.32
N LYS A 120 5.94 22.45 -10.20
CA LYS A 120 5.81 23.24 -8.98
C LYS A 120 5.40 22.38 -7.78
N ILE A 121 4.33 21.59 -7.91
CA ILE A 121 3.87 20.68 -6.85
C ILE A 121 4.98 19.67 -6.50
N LYS A 122 5.70 19.19 -7.51
CA LYS A 122 6.79 18.23 -7.34
C LYS A 122 7.92 18.81 -6.49
N THR A 123 8.38 20.01 -6.83
CA THR A 123 9.51 20.66 -6.16
C THR A 123 9.16 21.18 -4.78
N GLU A 124 7.98 21.79 -4.61
CA GLU A 124 7.57 22.40 -3.34
C GLU A 124 7.02 21.38 -2.33
N THR A 125 6.38 20.29 -2.79
CA THR A 125 5.66 19.35 -1.91
C THR A 125 6.22 17.93 -1.99
N TYR A 126 6.21 17.31 -3.17
CA TYR A 126 6.53 15.88 -3.30
C TYR A 126 7.99 15.55 -2.96
N MET A 127 8.95 16.29 -3.50
CA MET A 127 10.37 16.03 -3.29
C MET A 127 10.78 16.20 -1.81
N PRO A 128 10.37 17.27 -1.10
CA PRO A 128 10.59 17.38 0.35
C PRO A 128 9.98 16.22 1.14
N ALA A 129 8.73 15.85 0.85
CA ALA A 129 8.04 14.74 1.51
C ALA A 129 8.76 13.40 1.27
N ALA A 130 9.15 13.14 0.02
CA ALA A 130 9.87 11.95 -0.38
C ALA A 130 11.24 11.87 0.30
N ASN A 131 12.02 12.94 0.25
CA ASN A 131 13.35 13.00 0.88
C ASN A 131 13.27 12.76 2.39
N LYS A 132 12.28 13.37 3.07
CA LYS A 132 12.01 13.15 4.49
C LYS A 132 11.69 11.67 4.78
N MET A 133 10.76 11.09 4.03
CA MET A 133 10.35 9.70 4.20
C MET A 133 11.50 8.72 3.94
N PHE A 134 12.23 8.88 2.83
CA PHE A 134 13.39 8.04 2.53
C PHE A 134 14.50 8.20 3.57
N GLY A 135 14.73 9.42 4.07
CA GLY A 135 15.66 9.67 5.17
C GLY A 135 15.30 8.90 6.45
N PHE A 136 14.01 8.78 6.78
CA PHE A 136 13.57 7.93 7.88
C PHE A 136 13.82 6.45 7.59
N LEU A 137 13.43 5.96 6.41
CA LEU A 137 13.66 4.56 6.02
C LEU A 137 15.14 4.18 6.06
N GLU A 138 16.03 5.04 5.58
CA GLU A 138 17.48 4.83 5.65
C GLU A 138 17.99 4.69 7.09
N LYS A 139 17.51 5.53 8.01
CA LYS A 139 17.88 5.44 9.43
C LYS A 139 17.47 4.09 10.02
N TYR A 140 16.27 3.61 9.70
CA TYR A 140 15.80 2.28 10.14
C TYR A 140 16.56 1.13 9.47
N LEU A 141 16.89 1.25 8.18
CA LEU A 141 17.70 0.27 7.45
C LEU A 141 19.10 0.12 8.05
N LYS A 142 19.77 1.23 8.37
CA LYS A 142 21.11 1.25 8.98
C LYS A 142 21.15 0.61 10.36
N LYS A 143 20.09 0.79 11.16
CA LYS A 143 19.97 0.18 12.51
C LYS A 143 19.70 -1.33 12.46
N SER A 144 19.12 -1.82 11.37
CA SER A 144 18.95 -3.26 11.20
C SER A 144 20.32 -3.90 10.92
N LYS A 145 20.80 -4.78 11.81
CA LYS A 145 22.06 -5.57 11.69
C LYS A 145 22.17 -6.44 10.43
N SER A 146 21.21 -6.32 9.51
CA SER A 146 21.15 -7.11 8.29
C SER A 146 20.64 -6.34 7.07
N GLY A 147 20.41 -5.02 7.20
CA GLY A 147 19.72 -4.23 6.17
C GLY A 147 18.27 -4.66 5.94
N ARG A 148 17.71 -5.47 6.85
CA ARG A 148 16.36 -6.04 6.76
C ARG A 148 15.41 -5.16 7.58
N ILE A 149 14.66 -4.28 6.93
CA ILE A 149 13.36 -3.90 7.49
C ILE A 149 12.45 -5.13 7.33
N PHE A 150 11.71 -5.47 8.38
CA PHE A 150 11.12 -6.77 8.74
C PHE A 150 10.18 -7.48 7.73
N LEU A 151 10.13 -7.09 6.46
CA LEU A 151 9.16 -7.60 5.48
C LEU A 151 9.58 -8.86 4.70
N LEU A 152 10.80 -9.41 4.86
CA LEU A 152 11.31 -10.38 3.88
C LEU A 152 12.20 -11.49 4.45
N LYS A 153 11.66 -12.29 5.38
CA LYS A 153 12.37 -13.47 5.88
C LYS A 153 11.91 -14.82 5.30
N LYS A 154 11.18 -14.85 4.18
CA LYS A 154 11.03 -16.09 3.40
C LYS A 154 11.26 -15.85 1.90
N LYS A 155 12.42 -16.33 1.45
CA LYS A 155 13.00 -16.33 0.10
C LYS A 155 13.49 -14.96 -0.42
N LYS A 156 14.69 -14.99 -0.99
CA LYS A 156 15.40 -13.89 -1.65
C LYS A 156 14.42 -13.04 -2.49
N PHE A 157 14.00 -11.91 -1.98
CA PHE A 157 13.38 -10.85 -2.77
C PHE A 157 14.02 -9.56 -2.25
N GLN A 158 14.83 -8.90 -3.05
CA GLN A 158 15.53 -7.69 -2.62
C GLN A 158 14.50 -6.58 -2.32
N ILE A 159 14.63 -5.92 -1.17
CA ILE A 159 13.91 -4.68 -0.81
C ILE A 159 14.07 -3.59 -1.89
N SER A 160 15.10 -3.66 -2.74
CA SER A 160 15.27 -2.79 -3.91
C SER A 160 14.28 -3.08 -5.06
N ARG A 161 13.51 -4.18 -5.05
CA ARG A 161 12.48 -4.49 -6.06
C ARG A 161 11.05 -4.26 -5.58
N ILE A 162 10.79 -4.24 -4.27
CA ILE A 162 9.44 -3.94 -3.76
C ILE A 162 9.18 -2.44 -3.84
N PHE A 163 10.11 -1.60 -3.40
CA PHE A 163 9.94 -0.14 -3.53
C PHE A 163 10.08 0.36 -4.98
N ARG A 164 10.98 -0.25 -5.76
CA ARG A 164 11.26 0.15 -7.15
C ARG A 164 10.22 -0.37 -8.14
N ARG A 165 9.31 -1.28 -7.77
CA ARG A 165 8.19 -1.73 -8.63
C ARG A 165 6.83 -1.22 -8.16
N PHE A 166 6.72 -0.73 -6.92
CA PHE A 166 5.47 -0.12 -6.42
C PHE A 166 5.20 1.26 -7.04
N TRP A 167 6.25 2.00 -7.44
CA TRP A 167 6.14 3.36 -7.97
C TRP A 167 6.69 3.59 -9.40
N ILE A 168 7.53 2.72 -9.97
CA ILE A 168 8.08 2.90 -11.34
C ILE A 168 7.19 2.33 -12.45
N ASP A 169 6.19 1.51 -12.14
CA ASP A 169 5.22 1.03 -13.14
C ASP A 169 4.00 1.96 -13.28
N LEU A 170 4.13 3.25 -12.92
CA LEU A 170 3.20 4.33 -13.30
C LEU A 170 3.74 5.19 -14.46
N ASP A 171 4.98 4.94 -14.92
CA ASP A 171 5.69 5.73 -15.94
C ASP A 171 5.86 4.96 -17.28
N ARG A 172 5.11 3.86 -17.47
CA ARG A 172 5.11 3.08 -18.73
C ARG A 172 3.73 2.85 -19.34
N SER A 173 2.71 3.55 -18.85
CA SER A 173 1.36 3.52 -19.44
C SER A 173 0.80 4.91 -19.77
N VAL A 174 1.66 5.94 -19.77
CA VAL A 174 1.32 7.32 -20.19
C VAL A 174 2.10 7.76 -21.44
N CYS A 175 3.07 6.97 -21.91
CA CYS A 175 3.68 7.12 -23.22
C CYS A 175 3.53 5.82 -24.00
N GLY A 176 2.37 5.67 -24.64
CA GLY A 176 2.30 5.13 -25.99
C GLY A 176 2.36 6.31 -26.94
#